data_AF-A0A7C3UF61-F1
#
_entry.id   AF-A0A7C3UF61-F1
#
_cell.length_a   1.000
_cell.length_b   1.000
_cell.length_c   1.000
_cell.angle_alpha   90.00
_cell.angle_beta   90.00
_cell.angle_gamma   90.00
#
_symmetry.space_group_name_H-M   'P 1'
#
loop_
_entity.id
_entity.type
_entity.pdbx_description
1 polymer ?
#
loop_
_entity_poly.entity_id
_entity_poly.type
_entity_poly.pdbx_seq_one_letter_code
_entity_poly.pdbx_strand_id
1 'polypeptide(L)'
;MRKDYEKLFTHLESPEPPAGLFDRIILAIKREQEWRNTKRLAFGFLALLLTSLATVPFSWTFLSGQIAESGVLQFISVAISDLKTFLSIWPDSVMAIAESLPVMGIAIFTLNMILVIFTLRLFLYKKRVLIGRLRHGV
;
A
#
# COMPACT_ATOMS: atom_id res chain seq x y z
N MET A 1 55.74 -25.83 3.26
CA MET A 1 55.82 -24.63 2.40
C MET A 1 54.85 -23.54 2.88
N ARG A 2 54.92 -23.07 4.14
CA ARG A 2 53.91 -22.15 4.71
C ARG A 2 54.50 -21.05 5.59
N LYS A 3 55.83 -20.85 5.54
CA LYS A 3 56.57 -19.96 6.48
C LYS A 3 57.24 -18.76 5.83
N ASP A 4 57.33 -18.72 4.49
CA ASP A 4 58.11 -17.68 3.80
C ASP A 4 57.29 -16.42 3.47
N TYR A 5 55.95 -16.48 3.49
CA TYR A 5 55.11 -15.31 3.21
C TYR A 5 55.04 -14.32 4.37
N GLU A 6 55.20 -14.76 5.63
CA GLU A 6 55.16 -13.87 6.80
C GLU A 6 56.31 -12.85 6.78
N LYS A 7 57.47 -13.22 6.22
CA LYS A 7 58.62 -12.32 6.04
C LYS A 7 58.41 -11.24 4.98
N LEU A 8 57.42 -11.38 4.10
CA LEU A 8 57.10 -10.36 3.10
C LEU A 8 56.29 -9.20 3.70
N PHE A 9 55.57 -9.45 4.81
CA PHE A 9 54.74 -8.45 5.46
C PHE A 9 55.44 -7.72 6.62
N THR A 10 56.62 -8.18 7.05
CA THR A 10 57.39 -7.56 8.14
C THR A 10 58.06 -6.23 7.78
N HIS A 11 58.05 -5.81 6.52
CA HIS A 11 58.65 -4.56 6.03
C HIS A 11 57.65 -3.57 5.44
N LEU A 12 56.35 -3.89 5.49
CA LEU A 12 55.32 -2.95 5.10
C LEU A 12 55.04 -2.04 6.29
N GLU A 13 55.64 -0.85 6.30
CA GLU A 13 55.12 0.26 7.11
C GLU A 13 53.64 0.40 6.78
N SER A 14 52.78 0.34 7.81
CA SER A 14 51.35 0.54 7.62
C SER A 14 51.15 2.02 7.30
N PRO A 15 50.81 2.38 6.05
CA PRO A 15 50.61 3.78 5.72
C PRO A 15 49.43 4.29 6.56
N GLU A 16 49.63 5.39 7.27
CA GLU A 16 48.54 6.01 8.03
C GLU A 16 47.38 6.30 7.08
N PRO A 17 46.15 5.85 7.42
CA PRO A 17 45.01 6.05 6.56
C PRO A 17 44.76 7.54 6.39
N PRO A 18 44.35 8.00 5.18
CA PRO A 18 43.98 9.38 4.94
C PRO A 18 42.98 9.88 5.99
N ALA A 19 43.19 11.09 6.51
CA ALA A 19 42.28 11.68 7.48
C ALA A 19 40.83 11.68 6.93
N GLY A 20 39.89 11.13 7.71
CA GLY A 20 38.48 11.03 7.33
C GLY A 20 38.11 9.86 6.42
N LEU A 21 39.02 8.93 6.11
CA LEU A 21 38.71 7.70 5.36
C LEU A 21 37.64 6.86 6.08
N PHE A 22 37.75 6.75 7.40
CA PHE A 22 36.77 6.05 8.24
C PHE A 22 35.36 6.65 8.10
N ASP A 23 35.25 7.98 8.20
CA ASP A 23 33.96 8.68 8.07
C ASP A 23 33.36 8.50 6.67
N ARG A 24 34.19 8.55 5.62
CA ARG A 24 33.74 8.28 4.24
C ARG A 24 33.19 6.86 4.09
N ILE A 25 33.89 5.87 4.64
CA ILE A 25 33.45 4.46 4.58
C ILE A 25 32.14 4.28 5.34
N ILE A 26 32.04 4.81 6.57
CA ILE A 26 30.81 4.76 7.37
C ILE A 26 29.63 5.42 6.65
N LEU A 27 29.83 6.61 6.04
CA LEU A 27 28.81 7.30 5.26
C LEU A 27 28.38 6.50 4.03
N ALA A 28 29.33 5.89 3.31
CA ALA A 28 29.03 5.06 2.14
C ALA A 28 28.21 3.82 2.53
N ILE A 29 28.58 3.13 3.62
CA ILE A 29 27.85 1.98 4.16
C ILE A 29 26.44 2.39 4.56
N LYS A 30 26.28 3.49 5.30
CA LYS A 30 24.97 3.99 5.74
C LYS A 30 24.08 4.31 4.54
N ARG A 31 24.63 4.93 3.49
CA ARG A 31 23.91 5.25 2.26
C ARG A 31 23.42 4.00 1.53
N GLU A 32 24.26 2.99 1.38
CA GLU A 32 23.87 1.72 0.74
C GLU A 32 22.82 0.96 1.56
N GLN A 33 22.95 0.98 2.90
CA GLN A 33 21.98 0.38 3.81
C GLN A 33 20.60 1.04 3.69
N GLU A 34 20.56 2.38 3.67
CA GLU A 34 19.33 3.14 3.44
C GLU A 34 18.71 2.86 2.08
N TRP A 35 19.54 2.74 1.04
CA TRP A 35 19.09 2.43 -0.31
C TRP A 35 18.43 1.06 -0.39
N ARG A 36 19.08 0.04 0.19
CA ARG A 36 18.58 -1.33 0.24
C ARG A 36 17.28 -1.44 1.05
N ASN A 37 17.19 -0.75 2.19
CA ASN A 37 15.96 -0.65 2.97
C ASN A 37 14.84 0.06 2.20
N THR A 38 15.18 1.13 1.48
CA THR A 38 14.21 1.88 0.67
C THR A 38 13.64 1.01 -0.46
N LYS A 39 14.49 0.24 -1.16
CA LYS A 39 14.07 -0.72 -2.19
C LYS A 39 13.17 -1.81 -1.62
N ARG A 40 13.56 -2.42 -0.50
CA ARG A 40 12.76 -3.47 0.15
C ARG A 40 11.37 -2.97 0.55
N LEU A 41 11.30 -1.77 1.14
CA LEU A 41 10.03 -1.12 1.47
C LEU A 41 9.22 -0.80 0.22
N ALA A 42 9.84 -0.26 -0.83
CA ALA A 42 9.15 0.06 -2.08
C ALA A 42 8.54 -1.19 -2.73
N PHE A 43 9.25 -2.32 -2.71
CA PHE A 43 8.72 -3.60 -3.20
C PHE A 43 7.54 -4.10 -2.35
N GLY A 44 7.65 -4.04 -1.02
CA GLY A 44 6.55 -4.40 -0.13
C GLY A 44 5.29 -3.54 -0.36
N PHE A 45 5.46 -2.23 -0.56
CA PHE A 45 4.35 -1.33 -0.89
C PHE A 45 3.76 -1.59 -2.27
N LEU A 46 4.59 -1.94 -3.26
CA LEU A 46 4.11 -2.31 -4.59
C LEU A 46 3.28 -3.59 -4.54
N ALA A 47 3.74 -4.60 -3.80
CA ALA A 47 3.00 -5.84 -3.59
C ALA A 47 1.65 -5.56 -2.90
N LEU A 48 1.65 -4.78 -1.82
CA LEU A 48 0.42 -4.36 -1.13
C LEU A 48 -0.55 -3.62 -2.05
N LEU A 49 -0.06 -2.69 -2.87
CA LEU A 49 -0.87 -1.94 -3.83
C LEU A 49 -1.53 -2.90 -4.85
N LEU A 50 -0.76 -3.83 -5.41
CA LEU A 50 -1.27 -4.80 -6.39
C LEU A 50 -2.31 -5.73 -5.77
N THR A 51 -2.05 -6.24 -4.56
CA THR A 51 -3.01 -7.08 -3.83
C THR A 51 -4.29 -6.30 -3.53
N SER A 52 -4.17 -5.05 -3.07
CA SER A 52 -5.33 -4.20 -2.78
C SER A 52 -6.14 -3.90 -4.04
N LEU A 53 -5.49 -3.62 -5.18
CA LEU A 53 -6.19 -3.42 -6.46
C LEU A 53 -6.91 -4.69 -6.91
N ALA A 54 -6.30 -5.86 -6.74
CA ALA A 54 -6.89 -7.13 -7.12
C ALA A 54 -8.13 -7.49 -6.27
N THR A 55 -8.20 -7.04 -5.01
CA THR A 55 -9.34 -7.32 -4.14
C THR A 55 -10.51 -6.36 -4.31
N VAL A 56 -10.32 -5.20 -4.97
CA VAL A 56 -11.41 -4.26 -5.31
C VAL A 56 -12.54 -4.89 -6.12
N PRO A 57 -12.30 -5.55 -7.28
CA PRO A 57 -13.37 -6.14 -8.06
C PRO A 57 -14.10 -7.23 -7.26
N PHE A 58 -13.38 -8.03 -6.47
CA PHE A 58 -13.99 -9.02 -5.58
C PHE A 58 -14.92 -8.39 -4.55
N SER A 59 -14.46 -7.33 -3.88
CA SER A 59 -15.27 -6.63 -2.89
C SER A 59 -16.48 -5.94 -3.51
N TRP A 60 -16.33 -5.44 -4.74
CA TRP A 60 -17.44 -4.84 -5.50
C TRP A 60 -18.49 -5.90 -5.85
N THR A 61 -18.08 -7.05 -6.41
CA THR A 61 -19.01 -8.13 -6.77
C THR A 61 -19.74 -8.68 -5.55
N PHE A 62 -19.05 -8.76 -4.41
CA PHE A 62 -19.63 -9.23 -3.16
C PHE A 62 -20.69 -8.24 -2.63
N LEU A 63 -20.36 -6.93 -2.61
CA LEU A 63 -21.31 -5.89 -2.20
C LEU A 63 -22.51 -5.81 -3.16
N SER A 64 -22.27 -5.84 -4.48
CA SER A 64 -23.33 -5.78 -5.47
C SER A 64 -24.27 -6.99 -5.38
N GLY A 65 -23.73 -8.18 -5.08
CA GLY A 65 -24.54 -9.37 -4.85
C GLY A 65 -25.48 -9.21 -3.67
N GLN A 66 -24.97 -8.74 -2.52
CA GLN A 66 -25.82 -8.53 -1.35
C GLN A 66 -26.84 -7.39 -1.55
N ILE A 67 -26.48 -6.33 -2.29
CA ILE A 67 -27.43 -5.27 -2.64
C ILE A 67 -28.56 -5.83 -3.52
N ALA A 68 -28.24 -6.69 -4.48
CA ALA A 68 -29.25 -7.32 -5.33
C ALA A 68 -30.20 -8.21 -4.52
N GLU A 69 -29.68 -8.96 -3.55
CA GLU A 69 -30.48 -9.82 -2.66
C GLU A 69 -31.31 -9.01 -1.64
N SER A 70 -30.84 -7.84 -1.20
CA SER A 70 -31.54 -7.00 -0.22
C SER A 70 -32.82 -6.33 -0.72
N GLY A 71 -33.08 -6.35 -2.03
CA GLY A 71 -34.25 -5.70 -2.65
C GLY A 71 -34.18 -4.17 -2.71
N VAL A 72 -33.10 -3.54 -2.23
CA VAL A 72 -32.91 -2.08 -2.18
C VAL A 72 -33.13 -1.42 -3.55
N LEU A 73 -32.68 -2.05 -4.64
CA LEU A 73 -32.86 -1.53 -6.00
C LEU A 73 -34.33 -1.47 -6.44
N GLN A 74 -35.17 -2.39 -5.95
CA GLN A 74 -36.60 -2.40 -6.24
C GLN A 74 -37.28 -1.21 -5.56
N PHE A 75 -36.92 -0.92 -4.30
CA PHE A 75 -37.41 0.27 -3.59
C PHE A 75 -37.00 1.57 -4.28
N ILE A 76 -35.75 1.68 -4.74
CA ILE A 76 -35.28 2.85 -5.51
C ILE A 76 -36.09 3.00 -6.81
N SER A 77 -36.35 1.89 -7.51
CA SER A 77 -37.16 1.90 -8.74
C SER A 77 -38.58 2.40 -8.48
N VAL A 78 -39.23 1.93 -7.41
CA VAL A 78 -40.57 2.37 -7.00
C VAL A 78 -40.57 3.85 -6.60
N ALA A 79 -39.57 4.31 -5.84
CA ALA A 79 -39.44 5.70 -5.43
C ALA A 79 -39.34 6.66 -6.63
N ILE A 80 -38.67 6.24 -7.71
CA ILE A 80 -38.50 7.04 -8.92
C ILE A 80 -39.74 6.97 -9.83
N SER A 81 -40.37 5.79 -9.96
CA SER A 81 -41.46 5.56 -10.92
C SER A 81 -42.84 5.95 -10.39
N ASP A 82 -43.11 5.74 -9.10
CA ASP A 82 -44.39 6.05 -8.47
C ASP A 82 -44.18 6.54 -7.03
N LEU A 83 -43.90 7.84 -6.92
CA LEU A 83 -43.69 8.51 -5.65
C LEU A 83 -44.91 8.40 -4.72
N LYS A 84 -46.13 8.31 -5.27
CA LYS A 84 -47.37 8.21 -4.47
C LYS A 84 -47.44 6.84 -3.80
N THR A 85 -47.17 5.77 -4.55
CA THR A 85 -47.09 4.42 -4.01
C THR A 85 -45.94 4.31 -3.02
N PHE A 86 -44.77 4.87 -3.33
CA PHE A 86 -43.63 4.93 -2.41
C PHE A 86 -43.97 5.60 -1.08
N LEU A 87 -44.60 6.77 -1.08
CA LEU A 87 -45.02 7.47 0.14
C LEU A 87 -46.09 6.72 0.96
N SER A 88 -46.78 5.74 0.36
CA SER A 88 -47.68 4.87 1.11
C SER A 88 -46.96 3.73 1.83
N ILE A 89 -45.82 3.27 1.31
CA ILE A 89 -45.07 2.11 1.82
C ILE A 89 -43.70 2.50 2.42
N TRP A 90 -43.36 3.79 2.45
CA TRP A 90 -42.03 4.25 2.86
C TRP A 90 -41.61 3.82 4.27
N PRO A 91 -42.49 3.76 5.31
CA PRO A 91 -42.07 3.36 6.64
C PRO A 91 -41.64 1.89 6.66
N ASP A 92 -42.43 1.03 6.03
CA ASP A 92 -42.15 -0.41 5.90
C ASP A 92 -40.92 -0.65 5.02
N SER A 93 -40.73 0.18 3.99
CA SER A 93 -39.57 0.12 3.10
C SER A 93 -38.27 0.46 3.83
N VAL A 94 -38.27 1.53 4.66
CA VAL A 94 -37.08 1.90 5.45
C VAL A 94 -36.75 0.82 6.47
N MET A 95 -37.76 0.23 7.12
CA MET A 95 -37.58 -0.88 8.06
C MET A 95 -36.99 -2.11 7.36
N ALA A 96 -37.55 -2.50 6.21
CA ALA A 96 -37.06 -3.62 5.41
C ALA A 96 -35.61 -3.40 4.94
N ILE A 97 -35.26 -2.19 4.51
CA ILE A 97 -33.88 -1.83 4.13
C ILE A 97 -32.94 -1.89 5.33
N ALA A 98 -33.39 -1.47 6.51
CA ALA A 98 -32.57 -1.53 7.72
C ALA A 98 -32.29 -2.98 8.15
N GLU A 99 -33.26 -3.87 7.99
CA GLU A 99 -33.12 -5.31 8.28
C GLU A 99 -32.29 -6.06 7.23
N SER A 100 -32.43 -5.70 5.96
CA SER A 100 -31.72 -6.35 4.84
C SER A 100 -30.40 -5.69 4.48
N LEU A 101 -29.96 -4.68 5.25
CA LEU A 101 -28.79 -3.88 4.91
C LEU A 101 -27.53 -4.77 4.86
N PRO A 102 -26.75 -4.74 3.77
CA PRO A 102 -25.55 -5.56 3.63
C PRO A 102 -24.36 -4.96 4.41
N VAL A 103 -24.48 -4.88 5.74
CA VAL A 103 -23.49 -4.25 6.64
C VAL A 103 -22.11 -4.85 6.44
N MET A 104 -22.02 -6.17 6.29
CA MET A 104 -20.76 -6.87 6.06
C MET A 104 -20.13 -6.51 4.71
N GLY A 105 -20.93 -6.47 3.64
CA GLY A 105 -20.45 -6.05 2.31
C GLY A 105 -19.94 -4.61 2.34
N ILE A 106 -20.67 -3.71 2.99
CA ILE A 106 -20.29 -2.29 3.12
C ILE A 106 -19.00 -2.14 3.92
N ALA A 107 -18.86 -2.86 5.04
CA ALA A 107 -17.67 -2.82 5.88
C ALA A 107 -16.43 -3.30 5.12
N ILE A 108 -16.51 -4.45 4.44
CA ILE A 108 -15.40 -5.02 3.67
C ILE A 108 -15.00 -4.09 2.53
N PHE A 109 -15.99 -3.54 1.79
CA PHE A 109 -15.73 -2.61 0.70
C PHE A 109 -15.09 -1.30 1.18
N THR A 110 -15.59 -0.76 2.28
CA THR A 110 -15.04 0.48 2.88
C THR A 110 -13.62 0.27 3.37
N LEU A 111 -13.35 -0.82 4.09
CA LEU A 111 -12.01 -1.16 4.56
C LEU A 111 -11.04 -1.31 3.39
N ASN A 112 -11.46 -2.01 2.33
CA ASN A 112 -10.65 -2.18 1.13
C ASN A 112 -10.35 -0.83 0.45
N MET A 113 -11.36 0.03 0.28
CA MET A 113 -11.17 1.38 -0.28
C MET A 113 -10.19 2.23 0.54
N ILE A 114 -10.30 2.20 1.87
CA ILE A 114 -9.34 2.87 2.75
C ILE A 114 -7.93 2.34 2.50
N LEU A 115 -7.77 1.02 2.39
CA LEU A 115 -6.49 0.35 2.19
C LEU A 115 -5.89 0.71 0.82
N VAL A 116 -6.69 0.74 -0.24
CA VAL A 116 -6.28 1.19 -1.58
C VAL A 116 -5.81 2.65 -1.54
N ILE A 117 -6.61 3.56 -0.97
CA ILE A 117 -6.29 4.98 -0.92
C ILE A 117 -5.02 5.21 -0.09
N PHE A 118 -4.90 4.52 1.05
CA PHE A 118 -3.75 4.61 1.93
C PHE A 118 -2.47 4.12 1.24
N THR A 119 -2.51 2.93 0.64
CA THR A 119 -1.36 2.36 -0.09
C THR A 119 -0.98 3.20 -1.30
N LEU A 120 -1.96 3.72 -2.04
CA LEU A 120 -1.71 4.61 -3.18
C LEU A 120 -1.05 5.92 -2.74
N ARG A 121 -1.59 6.59 -1.70
CA ARG A 121 -1.02 7.84 -1.17
C ARG A 121 0.42 7.66 -0.71
N LEU A 122 0.68 6.57 0.02
CA LEU A 122 2.01 6.27 0.55
C LEU A 122 2.99 5.91 -0.58
N PHE A 123 2.54 5.14 -1.57
CA PHE A 123 3.32 4.82 -2.76
C PHE A 123 3.70 6.09 -3.55
N LEU A 124 2.75 6.99 -3.80
CA LEU A 124 2.99 8.25 -4.49
C LEU A 124 3.96 9.16 -3.73
N TYR A 125 3.84 9.23 -2.40
CA TYR A 125 4.75 10.00 -1.55
C TYR A 125 6.19 9.47 -1.61
N LYS A 126 6.37 8.15 -1.44
CA LYS A 126 7.70 7.52 -1.52
C LYS A 126 8.30 7.58 -2.92
N LYS A 127 7.48 7.45 -3.98
CA LYS A 127 7.94 7.57 -5.37
C LYS A 127 8.55 8.95 -5.65
N ARG A 128 7.93 10.04 -5.16
CA ARG A 128 8.53 11.39 -5.26
C ARG A 128 9.88 11.49 -4.56
N VAL A 129 10.01 10.94 -3.35
CA VAL A 129 11.26 10.96 -2.58
C VAL A 129 12.38 10.17 -3.30
N LEU A 130 12.04 9.02 -3.88
CA LEU A 130 12.98 8.20 -4.65
C LEU A 130 13.44 8.89 -5.94
N ILE A 131 12.51 9.50 -6.70
CA ILE A 131 12.83 10.24 -7.92
C ILE A 131 13.68 11.48 -7.60
N GLY A 132 13.41 12.17 -6.48
CA GLY A 132 14.22 13.29 -6.01
C GLY A 132 15.68 12.90 -5.71
N ARG A 133 15.92 11.75 -5.08
CA ARG A 133 17.29 11.26 -4.82
C ARG A 133 18.02 10.81 -6.10
N LEU A 134 17.31 10.20 -7.06
CA LEU A 134 17.90 9.80 -8.34
C LEU A 134 18.32 11.01 -9.19
N ARG A 135 17.60 12.13 -9.09
CA ARG A 135 17.86 13.34 -9.87
C ARG A 135 19.00 14.22 -9.31
N HIS A 136 19.35 14.05 -8.04
CA HIS A 136 20.49 14.72 -7.39
C HIS A 136 21.74 13.82 -7.22
N GLY A 137 21.68 12.58 -7.72
CA GLY A 137 22.79 11.62 -7.67
C GLY A 137 23.62 11.54 -8.97
N VAL A 138 23.42 12.47 -9.91
CA VAL A 138 24.29 12.68 -11.09
C VAL A 138 25.06 13.96 -10.88
#